data_AF-E3ZPB4-F1
#
_entry.id   AF-E3ZPB4-F1
#
_cell.length_a   1.000
_cell.length_b   1.000
_cell.length_c   1.000
_cell.angle_alpha   90.00
_cell.angle_beta   90.00
_cell.angle_gamma   90.00
#
_symmetry.space_group_name_H-M   'P 1'
#
loop_
_entity.id
_entity.type
_entity.pdbx_description
1 polymer ?
#
loop_
_entity_poly.entity_id
_entity_poly.type
_entity_poly.pdbx_seq_one_letter_code
_entity_poly.pdbx_strand_id
1 'polypeptide(L)'
;LEKNDFLIDLSLVAKASKIFQMEQNFINSRKIVEPVWKRLAKKDAWFYNDLLLITNILYAFDDLTIQHIFERLLIYIDRYRNFNTSKGLYINIHFNYAMCLRTVNIESDKMEFHLNKSLEAAKELNDFLTILCCRYYLAEILWNKGNKKEATKEVEKVFTVFSILQEKELLEDKLSDWQEVSGKEWLDTYS
;
A
#
# COMPACT_ATOMS: atom_id res chain seq x y z
N LEU A 1 -23.75 -8.46 10.42
CA LEU A 1 -23.48 -7.95 9.06
C LEU A 1 -24.43 -8.69 8.15
N GLU A 2 -25.55 -8.08 7.81
CA GLU A 2 -26.32 -8.57 6.68
C GLU A 2 -25.51 -8.35 5.40
N LYS A 3 -25.71 -9.16 4.36
CA LYS A 3 -24.95 -9.08 3.10
C LYS A 3 -24.97 -7.67 2.47
N ASN A 4 -25.97 -6.86 2.82
CA ASN A 4 -26.13 -5.47 2.40
C ASN A 4 -25.10 -4.52 3.06
N ASP A 5 -24.84 -4.68 4.36
CA ASP A 5 -23.94 -3.80 5.12
C ASP A 5 -22.51 -3.83 4.58
N PHE A 6 -22.01 -5.02 4.24
CA PHE A 6 -20.65 -5.17 3.72
C PHE A 6 -20.48 -4.49 2.35
N LEU A 7 -21.48 -4.60 1.47
CA LEU A 7 -21.41 -3.99 0.14
C LEU A 7 -21.48 -2.45 0.25
N ILE A 8 -22.26 -1.93 1.20
CA ILE A 8 -22.29 -0.50 1.51
C ILE A 8 -20.90 -0.05 2.00
N ASP A 9 -20.31 -0.79 2.94
CA ASP A 9 -18.99 -0.46 3.49
C ASP A 9 -17.91 -0.50 2.42
N LEU A 10 -17.92 -1.52 1.56
CA LEU A 10 -16.99 -1.63 0.45
C LEU A 10 -17.13 -0.48 -0.55
N SER A 11 -18.37 -0.05 -0.84
CA SER A 11 -18.64 1.10 -1.69
C SER A 11 -18.09 2.40 -1.08
N LEU A 12 -18.25 2.60 0.23
CA LEU A 12 -17.69 3.74 0.94
C LEU A 12 -16.16 3.74 0.90
N VAL A 13 -15.52 2.59 1.14
CA VAL A 13 -14.05 2.45 1.08
C VAL A 13 -13.52 2.72 -0.33
N ALA A 14 -14.17 2.20 -1.37
CA ALA A 14 -13.80 2.46 -2.76
C ALA A 14 -13.94 3.95 -3.12
N LYS A 15 -15.03 4.58 -2.70
CA LYS A 15 -15.26 6.02 -2.91
C LYS A 15 -14.20 6.86 -2.20
N ALA A 16 -13.85 6.51 -0.96
CA ALA A 16 -12.84 7.21 -0.20
C ALA A 16 -11.45 7.08 -0.83
N SER A 17 -11.11 5.89 -1.34
CA SER A 17 -9.84 5.63 -2.03
C SER A 17 -9.70 6.48 -3.30
N LYS A 18 -10.79 6.59 -4.07
CA LYS A 18 -10.83 7.49 -5.24
C LYS A 18 -10.62 8.95 -4.85
N ILE A 19 -11.29 9.42 -3.79
CA ILE A 19 -11.12 10.81 -3.31
C ILE A 19 -9.69 11.04 -2.82
N PHE A 20 -9.13 10.09 -2.08
CA PHE A 20 -7.74 10.17 -1.62
C PHE A 20 -6.76 10.32 -2.80
N GLN A 21 -6.94 9.52 -3.85
CA GLN A 21 -6.09 9.59 -5.05
C GLN A 21 -6.25 10.92 -5.82
N MET A 22 -7.45 11.48 -5.88
CA MET A 22 -7.70 12.75 -6.57
C MET A 22 -7.22 13.98 -5.79
N GLU A 23 -7.40 13.98 -4.47
CA GLU A 23 -7.12 15.15 -3.62
C GLU A 23 -5.72 15.13 -3.01
N GLN A 24 -5.02 13.98 -3.05
CA GLN A 24 -3.72 13.77 -2.40
C GLN A 24 -3.72 14.17 -0.91
N ASN A 25 -4.90 14.04 -0.27
CA ASN A 25 -5.20 14.50 1.08
C ASN A 25 -6.17 13.51 1.74
N PHE A 26 -5.94 13.20 3.02
CA PHE A 26 -6.73 12.24 3.78
C PHE A 26 -7.97 12.85 4.49
N ILE A 27 -8.15 14.18 4.52
CA ILE A 27 -9.23 14.82 5.31
C ILE A 27 -10.63 14.40 4.83
N ASN A 28 -10.91 14.49 3.53
CA ASN A 28 -12.23 14.18 3.01
C ASN A 28 -12.46 12.67 2.89
N SER A 29 -11.44 11.91 2.51
CA SER A 29 -11.52 10.44 2.49
C SER A 29 -11.74 9.86 3.88
N ARG A 30 -11.09 10.39 4.94
CA ARG A 30 -11.33 10.01 6.34
C ARG A 30 -12.79 10.18 6.74
N LYS A 31 -13.43 11.31 6.40
CA LYS A 31 -14.85 11.55 6.71
C LYS A 31 -15.78 10.49 6.10
N ILE A 32 -15.42 9.94 4.94
CA ILE A 32 -16.23 8.93 4.24
C ILE A 32 -16.12 7.56 4.91
N VAL A 33 -14.92 7.18 5.37
CA VAL A 33 -14.68 5.87 6.00
C VAL A 33 -14.96 5.87 7.50
N GLU A 34 -15.09 7.04 8.12
CA GLU A 34 -15.39 7.18 9.56
C GLU A 34 -16.59 6.33 10.03
N PRO A 35 -17.74 6.27 9.32
CA PRO A 35 -18.85 5.41 9.71
C PRO A 35 -18.52 3.92 9.63
N VAL A 36 -17.69 3.52 8.67
CA VAL A 36 -17.22 2.14 8.49
C VAL A 36 -16.32 1.77 9.66
N TRP A 37 -15.34 2.63 9.98
CA TRP A 37 -14.45 2.42 11.13
C TRP A 37 -15.21 2.36 12.45
N LYS A 38 -16.16 3.27 12.71
CA LYS A 38 -16.98 3.27 13.94
C LYS A 38 -17.74 1.96 14.16
N ARG A 39 -18.14 1.26 13.09
CA ARG A 39 -18.76 -0.07 13.19
C ARG A 39 -17.71 -1.14 13.47
N LEU A 40 -16.60 -1.14 12.73
CA LEU A 40 -15.54 -2.15 12.83
C LEU A 40 -14.81 -2.11 14.17
N ALA A 41 -14.57 -0.92 14.72
CA ALA A 41 -13.89 -0.70 15.99
C ALA A 41 -14.65 -1.28 17.19
N LYS A 42 -15.99 -1.37 17.11
CA LYS A 42 -16.85 -1.92 18.16
C LYS A 42 -16.90 -3.44 18.18
N LYS A 43 -16.31 -4.11 17.20
CA LYS A 43 -16.34 -5.57 17.11
C LYS A 43 -15.26 -6.19 17.99
N ASP A 44 -15.67 -7.16 18.80
CA ASP A 44 -14.76 -7.98 19.59
C ASP A 44 -13.83 -8.81 18.69
N ALA A 45 -14.38 -9.33 17.58
CA ALA A 45 -13.66 -10.12 16.58
C ALA A 45 -13.82 -9.57 15.16
N TRP A 46 -12.73 -9.64 14.38
CA TRP A 46 -12.73 -9.30 12.96
C TRP A 46 -12.77 -10.56 12.11
N PHE A 47 -13.68 -10.58 11.15
CA PHE A 47 -13.74 -11.62 10.11
C PHE A 47 -13.01 -11.16 8.85
N TYR A 48 -12.79 -12.07 7.90
CA TYR A 48 -12.09 -11.79 6.65
C TYR A 48 -12.54 -10.49 5.95
N ASN A 49 -13.85 -10.26 5.83
CA ASN A 49 -14.39 -9.05 5.21
C ASN A 49 -14.07 -7.77 6.00
N ASP A 50 -13.97 -7.87 7.33
CA ASP A 50 -13.56 -6.76 8.18
C ASP A 50 -12.10 -6.44 7.93
N LEU A 51 -11.23 -7.46 7.88
CA LEU A 51 -9.81 -7.29 7.58
C LEU A 51 -9.60 -6.63 6.21
N LEU A 52 -10.37 -7.04 5.20
CA LEU A 52 -10.34 -6.44 3.87
C LEU A 52 -10.67 -4.94 3.92
N LEU A 53 -11.74 -4.56 4.62
CA LEU A 53 -12.14 -3.15 4.75
C LEU A 53 -11.08 -2.34 5.50
N ILE A 54 -10.64 -2.83 6.66
CA ILE A 54 -9.67 -2.13 7.54
C ILE A 54 -8.35 -1.90 6.80
N THR A 55 -7.85 -2.91 6.09
CA THR A 55 -6.61 -2.83 5.31
C THR A 55 -6.66 -1.69 4.29
N ASN A 56 -7.81 -1.47 3.66
CA ASN A 56 -8.00 -0.44 2.63
C ASN A 56 -8.32 0.94 3.20
N ILE A 57 -8.37 1.12 4.52
CA ILE A 57 -8.55 2.43 5.17
C ILE A 57 -7.42 2.78 6.12
N LEU A 58 -6.31 2.02 6.13
CA LEU A 58 -5.16 2.28 7.01
C LEU A 58 -4.62 3.72 6.87
N TYR A 59 -4.59 4.26 5.65
CA TYR A 59 -4.16 5.63 5.37
C TYR A 59 -4.99 6.69 6.12
N ALA A 60 -6.18 6.34 6.59
CA ALA A 60 -7.08 7.24 7.26
C ALA A 60 -6.79 7.41 8.76
N PHE A 61 -5.76 6.78 9.32
CA PHE A 61 -5.43 6.89 10.77
C PHE A 61 -4.15 7.69 11.02
N ASP A 62 -3.87 8.00 12.28
CA ASP A 62 -2.59 8.60 12.71
C ASP A 62 -1.56 7.52 13.10
N ASP A 63 -0.29 7.89 13.26
CA ASP A 63 0.83 6.96 13.43
C ASP A 63 0.59 5.88 14.51
N LEU A 64 0.28 6.31 15.73
CA LEU A 64 0.06 5.42 16.87
C LEU A 64 -1.14 4.50 16.63
N THR A 65 -2.22 5.03 16.05
CA THR A 65 -3.41 4.24 15.75
C THR A 65 -3.15 3.22 14.64
N ILE A 66 -2.42 3.59 13.58
CA ILE A 66 -2.08 2.68 12.48
C ILE A 66 -1.29 1.49 13.00
N GLN A 67 -0.27 1.70 13.83
CA GLN A 67 0.55 0.60 14.35
C GLN A 67 -0.31 -0.42 15.11
N HIS A 68 -1.17 0.03 16.03
CA HIS A 68 -2.05 -0.87 16.79
C HIS A 68 -3.05 -1.62 15.90
N ILE A 69 -3.60 -0.95 14.89
CA ILE A 69 -4.50 -1.61 13.93
C ILE A 69 -3.74 -2.66 13.11
N PHE A 70 -2.54 -2.32 12.63
CA PHE A 70 -1.68 -3.21 11.85
C PHE A 70 -1.31 -4.48 12.63
N GLU A 71 -0.84 -4.33 13.88
CA GLU A 71 -0.50 -5.47 14.75
C GLU A 71 -1.72 -6.39 14.95
N ARG A 72 -2.91 -5.80 15.14
CA ARG A 72 -4.15 -6.58 15.24
C ARG A 72 -4.50 -7.25 13.91
N LEU A 73 -4.34 -6.59 12.76
CA LEU A 73 -4.54 -7.20 11.44
C LEU A 73 -3.68 -8.44 11.25
N LEU A 74 -2.39 -8.40 11.64
CA LEU A 74 -1.48 -9.53 11.55
C LEU A 74 -1.94 -10.73 12.38
N ILE A 75 -2.42 -10.50 13.61
CA ILE A 75 -2.95 -11.56 14.48
C ILE A 75 -4.17 -12.25 13.84
N TYR A 76 -5.05 -11.48 13.22
CA TYR A 76 -6.26 -12.02 12.62
C TYR A 76 -6.01 -12.69 11.27
N ILE A 77 -5.12 -12.16 10.43
CA ILE A 77 -4.83 -12.77 9.11
C ILE A 77 -4.08 -14.10 9.24
N ASP A 78 -3.24 -14.29 10.27
CA ASP A 78 -2.55 -15.56 10.52
C ASP A 78 -3.54 -16.72 10.73
N ARG A 79 -4.72 -16.46 11.31
CA ARG A 79 -5.80 -17.45 11.45
C ARG A 79 -6.29 -17.99 10.10
N TYR A 80 -6.08 -17.23 9.03
CA TYR A 80 -6.47 -17.59 7.68
C TYR A 80 -5.32 -18.11 6.82
N ARG A 81 -4.09 -18.25 7.34
CA ARG A 81 -2.87 -18.55 6.57
C ARG A 81 -2.94 -19.77 5.64
N ASN A 82 -3.81 -20.73 5.95
CA ASN A 82 -4.00 -21.96 5.17
C ASN A 82 -4.97 -21.79 3.98
N PHE A 83 -5.62 -20.62 3.85
CA PHE A 83 -6.53 -20.33 2.74
C PHE A 83 -5.81 -19.49 1.69
N ASN A 84 -5.82 -19.93 0.43
CA ASN A 84 -5.19 -19.17 -0.66
C ASN A 84 -5.71 -17.73 -0.76
N THR A 85 -6.98 -17.50 -0.41
CA THR A 85 -7.60 -16.18 -0.39
C THR A 85 -6.96 -15.22 0.63
N SER A 86 -6.35 -15.72 1.71
CA SER A 86 -5.71 -14.88 2.71
C SER A 86 -4.37 -14.30 2.26
N LYS A 87 -3.70 -14.95 1.31
CA LYS A 87 -2.38 -14.50 0.82
C LYS A 87 -2.47 -13.12 0.17
N GLY A 88 -3.50 -12.88 -0.64
CA GLY A 88 -3.76 -11.55 -1.24
C GLY A 88 -4.00 -10.48 -0.18
N LEU A 89 -4.74 -10.81 0.88
CA LEU A 89 -4.98 -9.87 1.97
C LEU A 89 -3.73 -9.62 2.82
N TYR A 90 -2.88 -10.63 3.04
CA TYR A 90 -1.58 -10.47 3.69
C TYR A 90 -0.65 -9.54 2.92
N ILE A 91 -0.57 -9.70 1.59
CA ILE A 91 0.14 -8.78 0.68
C ILE A 91 -0.34 -7.34 0.92
N ASN A 92 -1.66 -7.12 0.84
CA ASN A 92 -2.26 -5.80 1.01
C ASN A 92 -2.04 -5.20 2.41
N ILE A 93 -2.09 -6.00 3.47
CA ILE A 93 -1.84 -5.54 4.84
C ILE A 93 -0.42 -4.97 4.96
N HIS A 94 0.58 -5.70 4.48
CA HIS A 94 1.96 -5.26 4.53
C HIS A 94 2.25 -4.09 3.60
N PHE A 95 1.75 -4.13 2.37
CA PHE A 95 1.93 -3.06 1.40
C PHE A 95 1.31 -1.75 1.89
N ASN A 96 0.04 -1.76 2.32
CA ASN A 96 -0.64 -0.55 2.76
C ASN A 96 -0.02 0.02 4.05
N TYR A 97 0.45 -0.83 4.96
CA TYR A 97 1.18 -0.35 6.14
C TYR A 97 2.51 0.30 5.76
N ALA A 98 3.27 -0.28 4.81
CA ALA A 98 4.49 0.35 4.30
C ALA A 98 4.20 1.72 3.67
N MET A 99 3.08 1.87 2.94
CA MET A 99 2.68 3.17 2.37
C MET A 99 2.32 4.19 3.46
N CYS A 100 1.74 3.77 4.58
CA CYS A 100 1.49 4.64 5.72
C CYS A 100 2.81 5.09 6.37
N LEU A 101 3.78 4.18 6.52
CA LEU A 101 5.10 4.51 7.08
C LEU A 101 5.86 5.52 6.21
N ARG A 102 5.70 5.44 4.87
CA ARG A 102 6.27 6.40 3.92
C ARG A 102 5.74 7.82 4.14
N THR A 103 4.45 7.98 4.46
CA THR A 103 3.79 9.29 4.53
C THR A 103 3.79 9.92 5.92
N VAL A 104 3.79 9.12 6.99
CA VAL A 104 3.57 9.62 8.36
C VAL A 104 4.86 9.91 9.12
N ASN A 105 5.88 9.03 9.03
CA ASN A 105 7.08 9.12 9.89
C ASN A 105 8.40 8.81 9.15
N ILE A 106 8.35 8.52 7.84
CA ILE A 106 9.50 8.14 6.98
C ILE A 106 10.41 7.12 7.71
N GLU A 107 9.81 6.03 8.19
CA GLU A 107 10.56 4.94 8.83
C GLU A 107 11.07 3.94 7.78
N SER A 108 12.12 4.33 7.04
CA SER A 108 12.59 3.59 5.86
C SER A 108 12.91 2.12 6.15
N ASP A 109 13.45 1.78 7.32
CA ASP A 109 13.79 0.38 7.65
C ASP A 109 12.53 -0.47 7.92
N LYS A 110 11.51 0.09 8.60
CA LYS A 110 10.23 -0.60 8.79
C LYS A 110 9.48 -0.74 7.46
N MET A 111 9.51 0.32 6.65
CA MET A 111 8.94 0.31 5.31
C MET A 111 9.58 -0.78 4.45
N GLU A 112 10.92 -0.86 4.44
CA GLU A 112 11.68 -1.89 3.73
C GLU A 112 11.29 -3.31 4.20
N PHE A 113 11.20 -3.53 5.51
CA PHE A 113 10.80 -4.81 6.07
C PHE A 113 9.42 -5.25 5.55
N HIS A 114 8.43 -4.36 5.60
CA HIS A 114 7.06 -4.69 5.17
C HIS A 114 6.93 -4.81 3.65
N LEU A 115 7.65 -4.01 2.86
CA LEU A 115 7.71 -4.17 1.41
C LEU A 115 8.30 -5.53 1.02
N ASN A 116 9.34 -5.99 1.69
CA ASN A 116 9.90 -7.31 1.44
C ASN A 116 8.92 -8.44 1.77
N LYS A 117 8.16 -8.33 2.87
CA LYS A 117 7.09 -9.30 3.20
C LYS A 117 5.99 -9.34 2.13
N SER A 118 5.57 -8.18 1.65
CA SER A 118 4.60 -8.07 0.55
C SER A 118 5.16 -8.67 -0.75
N LEU A 119 6.39 -8.31 -1.11
CA LEU A 119 7.08 -8.77 -2.32
C LEU A 119 7.25 -10.29 -2.37
N GLU A 120 7.68 -10.92 -1.27
CA GLU A 120 7.81 -12.37 -1.17
C GLU A 120 6.46 -13.06 -1.42
N ALA A 121 5.40 -12.62 -0.74
CA ALA A 121 4.08 -13.20 -0.91
C ALA A 121 3.48 -12.93 -2.31
N ALA A 122 3.72 -11.75 -2.89
CA ALA A 122 3.26 -11.40 -4.23
C ALA A 122 3.92 -12.27 -5.31
N LYS A 123 5.21 -12.61 -5.15
CA LYS A 123 5.90 -13.57 -6.03
C LYS A 123 5.26 -14.96 -6.00
N GLU A 124 4.85 -15.45 -4.83
CA GLU A 124 4.18 -16.75 -4.73
C GLU A 124 2.82 -16.77 -5.46
N LEU A 125 2.12 -15.65 -5.51
CA LEU A 125 0.82 -15.52 -6.17
C LEU A 125 0.91 -15.08 -7.63
N ASN A 126 2.11 -14.78 -8.14
CA ASN A 126 2.31 -14.13 -9.44
C ASN A 126 1.53 -12.81 -9.57
N ASP A 127 1.41 -12.05 -8.48
CA ASP A 127 0.85 -10.70 -8.48
C ASP A 127 1.90 -9.72 -9.01
N PHE A 128 2.06 -9.68 -10.34
CA PHE A 128 3.09 -8.90 -11.01
C PHE A 128 2.99 -7.39 -10.74
N LEU A 129 1.77 -6.85 -10.61
CA LEU A 129 1.59 -5.44 -10.33
C LEU A 129 2.13 -5.08 -8.94
N THR A 130 1.77 -5.87 -7.91
CA THR A 130 2.29 -5.63 -6.56
C THR A 130 3.80 -5.84 -6.48
N ILE A 131 4.35 -6.81 -7.21
CA ILE A 131 5.81 -7.01 -7.31
C ILE A 131 6.50 -5.74 -7.84
N LEU A 132 5.97 -5.15 -8.91
CA LEU A 132 6.55 -3.94 -9.51
C LEU A 132 6.44 -2.73 -8.58
N CYS A 133 5.29 -2.54 -7.94
CA CYS A 133 5.10 -1.49 -6.93
C CYS A 133 6.06 -1.65 -5.76
N CYS A 134 6.24 -2.86 -5.22
CA CYS A 134 7.19 -3.10 -4.13
C CYS A 134 8.62 -2.80 -4.56
N ARG A 135 9.04 -3.23 -5.76
CA ARG A 135 10.38 -2.94 -6.29
C ARG A 135 10.63 -1.45 -6.50
N TYR A 136 9.62 -0.71 -6.95
CA TYR A 136 9.70 0.75 -7.07
C TYR A 136 10.01 1.40 -5.71
N TYR A 137 9.22 1.10 -4.68
CA TYR A 137 9.40 1.71 -3.37
C TYR A 137 10.68 1.25 -2.65
N LEU A 138 11.16 0.03 -2.90
CA LEU A 138 12.48 -0.41 -2.45
C LEU A 138 13.60 0.38 -3.13
N ALA A 139 13.44 0.73 -4.41
CA ALA A 139 14.39 1.59 -5.11
C ALA A 139 14.36 3.05 -4.59
N GLU A 140 13.20 3.57 -4.21
CA GLU A 140 13.09 4.84 -3.48
C GLU A 140 13.89 4.81 -2.16
N ILE A 141 13.77 3.73 -1.38
CA ILE A 141 14.57 3.56 -0.16
C ILE A 141 16.07 3.50 -0.47
N LEU A 142 16.48 2.76 -1.51
CA LEU A 142 17.88 2.71 -1.94
C LEU A 142 18.41 4.09 -2.33
N TRP A 143 17.61 4.88 -3.04
CA TRP A 143 17.95 6.26 -3.41
C TRP A 143 18.18 7.12 -2.17
N ASN A 144 17.25 7.08 -1.22
CA ASN A 144 17.33 7.83 0.03
C ASN A 144 18.51 7.39 0.91
N LYS A 145 18.95 6.13 0.80
CA LYS A 145 20.17 5.60 1.43
C LYS A 145 21.47 5.99 0.70
N GLY A 146 21.38 6.73 -0.41
CA GLY A 146 22.52 7.20 -1.21
C GLY A 146 22.97 6.24 -2.32
N ASN A 147 22.32 5.08 -2.49
CA ASN A 147 22.64 4.09 -3.51
C ASN A 147 22.00 4.43 -4.87
N LYS A 148 22.19 5.66 -5.33
CA LYS A 148 21.46 6.27 -6.47
C LYS A 148 21.56 5.47 -7.76
N LYS A 149 22.76 5.00 -8.13
CA LYS A 149 22.96 4.22 -9.36
C LYS A 149 22.16 2.92 -9.39
N GLU A 150 22.13 2.22 -8.26
CA GLU A 150 21.38 0.96 -8.14
C GLU A 150 19.87 1.22 -8.12
N ALA A 151 19.44 2.25 -7.39
CA ALA A 151 18.06 2.70 -7.37
C ALA A 151 17.54 3.06 -8.78
N THR A 152 18.28 3.89 -9.53
CA THR A 152 17.92 4.27 -10.92
C THR A 152 17.75 3.04 -11.81
N LYS A 153 18.71 2.11 -11.76
CA LYS A 153 18.65 0.87 -12.55
C LYS A 153 17.42 0.04 -12.22
N GLU A 154 17.03 -0.04 -10.94
CA GLU A 154 15.84 -0.79 -10.53
C GLU A 154 14.54 -0.10 -10.97
N VAL A 155 14.45 1.22 -10.84
CA VAL A 155 13.30 2.00 -11.30
C VAL A 155 13.11 1.91 -12.82
N GLU A 156 14.18 2.03 -13.60
CA GLU A 156 14.11 1.90 -15.07
C GLU A 156 13.55 0.54 -15.50
N LYS A 157 13.96 -0.54 -14.83
CA LYS A 157 13.40 -1.87 -15.08
C LYS A 157 11.92 -1.90 -14.75
N VAL A 158 11.51 -1.32 -13.63
CA VAL A 158 10.09 -1.27 -13.25
C VAL A 158 9.27 -0.50 -14.29
N PHE A 159 9.73 0.67 -14.71
CA PHE A 159 9.07 1.48 -15.74
C PHE A 159 8.99 0.78 -17.10
N THR A 160 10.07 0.10 -17.49
CA THR A 160 10.08 -0.72 -18.71
C THR A 160 9.00 -1.79 -18.65
N VAL A 161 8.86 -2.49 -17.53
CA VAL A 161 7.83 -3.53 -17.39
C VAL A 161 6.42 -2.94 -17.36
N PHE A 162 6.18 -1.83 -16.65
CA PHE A 162 4.88 -1.15 -16.71
C PHE A 162 4.50 -0.74 -18.14
N SER A 163 5.46 -0.23 -18.92
CA SER A 163 5.26 0.11 -20.33
C SER A 163 4.88 -1.12 -21.16
N ILE A 164 5.58 -2.24 -20.99
CA ILE A 164 5.28 -3.51 -21.68
C ILE A 164 3.88 -4.04 -21.31
N LEU A 165 3.50 -3.94 -20.04
CA LEU A 165 2.17 -4.34 -19.56
C LEU A 165 1.06 -3.34 -19.94
N GLN A 166 1.40 -2.21 -20.55
CA GLN A 166 0.47 -1.13 -20.93
C GLN A 166 -0.24 -0.48 -19.74
N GLU A 167 0.38 -0.51 -18.56
CA GLU A 167 -0.10 0.11 -17.32
C GLU A 167 0.20 1.61 -17.30
N LYS A 168 -0.40 2.37 -18.22
CA LYS A 168 -0.07 3.78 -18.47
C LYS A 168 -0.29 4.68 -17.26
N GLU A 169 -1.45 4.56 -16.61
CA GLU A 169 -1.81 5.40 -15.45
C GLU A 169 -0.83 5.19 -14.29
N LEU A 170 -0.48 3.92 -14.01
CA LEU A 170 0.51 3.59 -12.97
C LEU A 170 1.91 4.07 -13.34
N LEU A 171 2.30 3.95 -14.61
CA LEU A 171 3.61 4.44 -15.07
C LEU A 171 3.72 5.96 -14.92
N GLU A 172 2.69 6.71 -15.32
CA GLU A 172 2.65 8.17 -15.21
C GLU A 172 2.71 8.63 -13.75
N ASP A 173 1.91 8.01 -12.87
CA ASP A 173 1.91 8.26 -11.43
C ASP A 173 3.30 8.02 -10.82
N LYS A 174 3.91 6.87 -11.13
CA LYS A 174 5.22 6.49 -10.58
C LYS A 174 6.38 7.31 -11.15
N LEU A 175 6.27 7.79 -12.39
CA LEU A 175 7.21 8.76 -12.97
C LEU A 175 7.12 10.11 -12.25
N SER A 176 5.91 10.60 -11.97
CA SER A 176 5.70 11.84 -11.20
C SER A 176 6.30 11.71 -9.80
N ASP A 177 5.96 10.64 -9.07
CA ASP A 177 6.52 10.34 -7.75
C ASP A 177 8.07 10.30 -7.79
N TRP A 178 8.65 9.68 -8.81
CA TRP A 178 10.10 9.52 -8.92
C TRP A 178 10.81 10.85 -9.19
N GLN A 179 10.21 11.72 -9.99
CA GLN A 179 10.74 13.07 -10.24
C GLN A 179 10.76 13.90 -8.95
N GLU A 180 9.74 13.75 -8.10
CA GLU A 180 9.73 14.40 -6.78
C GLU A 180 10.83 13.87 -5.86
N VAL A 181 11.05 12.55 -5.85
CA VAL A 181 12.08 11.89 -5.03
C VAL A 181 13.50 12.24 -5.49
N SER A 182 13.77 12.15 -6.79
CA SER A 182 15.12 12.22 -7.35
C SER A 182 15.53 13.61 -7.85
N GLY A 183 14.56 14.51 -8.06
CA GLY A 183 14.80 15.86 -8.55
C GLY A 183 15.54 15.90 -9.89
N LYS A 184 16.44 16.88 -10.05
CA LYS A 184 17.26 17.04 -11.27
C LYS A 184 18.40 16.01 -11.37
N GLU A 185 18.79 15.39 -10.27
CA GLU A 185 19.95 14.48 -10.22
C GLU A 185 19.76 13.20 -11.04
N TRP A 186 18.50 12.80 -11.24
CA TRP A 186 18.18 11.69 -12.13
C TRP A 186 18.55 11.98 -13.59
N LEU A 187 18.35 13.22 -14.07
CA LEU A 187 18.74 13.61 -15.43
C LEU A 187 20.27 13.53 -15.63
N ASP A 188 21.04 13.82 -14.58
CA ASP A 188 22.51 13.76 -14.60
C ASP A 188 23.05 12.32 -14.51
N THR A 189 22.24 11.36 -14.06
CA THR A 189 22.59 9.92 -14.08
C THR A 189 22.06 9.17 -15.31
N TYR A 190 21.16 9.81 -16.07
CA TYR A 190 20.52 9.28 -17.28
C TYR A 190 21.19 9.77 -18.59
N SER A 191 22.24 10.58 -18.49
CA SER A 191 23.08 11.07 -19.61
C SER A 191 24.47 10.43 -19.64
#